data_AF-A0A0N1H4J6-F1
#
_entry.id   AF-A0A0N1H4J6-F1
#
_cell.length_a   1.000
_cell.length_b   1.000
_cell.length_c   1.000
_cell.angle_alpha   90.00
_cell.angle_beta   90.00
_cell.angle_gamma   90.00
#
_symmetry.space_group_name_H-M   'P 1'
#
loop_
_entity.id
_entity.type
_entity.pdbx_description
1 polymer ?
#
loop_
_entity_poly.entity_id
_entity_poly.type
_entity_poly.pdbx_seq_one_letter_code
_entity_poly.pdbx_strand_id
1 'polypeptide(L)'
;MAVNAETNAASRVTSEDIERWQRLFDFSPPEAKSKIEGYRADLARDHLSNDHWAEIAAEKEAAGFDRESYEYSLTMNEVRKAPATTASKGKFLIKLNDLLALQAQYHEALVSGMLEVSIGKNKDGKNEKFATVDGSITDKLVDWASAKGYRPTIIRLDIAAKALNDHNIGPMLGVNSSLPQYRLDESAHVDDRDPAPRQNEYPVWYFFYGTLSEPSVLSKVLDLPEHVEPTLSRASLIGGRLRTWGGKYRALVDDFGRYAAPRVQGRAYCVK
;
A
#
# COMPACT_ATOMS: atom_id res chain seq x y z
N MET A 1 -58.66 -10.21 -14.22
CA MET A 1 -58.00 -11.00 -15.28
C MET A 1 -56.52 -10.97 -15.01
N ALA A 2 -55.96 -12.10 -14.60
CA ALA A 2 -54.54 -12.23 -14.27
C ALA A 2 -53.75 -12.48 -15.56
N VAL A 3 -52.76 -11.63 -15.83
CA VAL A 3 -51.76 -11.86 -16.88
C VAL A 3 -50.52 -12.36 -16.16
N ASN A 4 -50.35 -13.68 -16.17
CA ASN A 4 -49.13 -14.35 -15.73
C ASN A 4 -48.21 -14.61 -16.92
N ALA A 5 -46.91 -14.59 -16.63
CA ALA A 5 -45.81 -15.22 -17.36
C ALA A 5 -45.23 -14.46 -18.57
N GLU A 6 -44.42 -13.44 -18.27
CA GLU A 6 -43.26 -13.10 -19.11
C GLU A 6 -41.98 -13.70 -18.49
N THR A 7 -41.58 -14.83 -19.05
CA THR A 7 -40.19 -15.27 -19.28
C THR A 7 -39.21 -15.32 -18.10
N ASN A 8 -39.33 -16.39 -17.31
CA ASN A 8 -38.26 -16.92 -16.45
C ASN A 8 -37.15 -17.63 -17.26
N ALA A 9 -36.55 -16.93 -18.24
CA ALA A 9 -35.53 -17.48 -19.14
C ALA A 9 -34.08 -17.12 -18.73
N ALA A 10 -33.88 -16.28 -17.72
CA ALA A 10 -32.56 -15.79 -17.32
C ALA A 10 -31.84 -16.65 -16.25
N SER A 11 -32.44 -17.74 -15.76
CA SER A 11 -31.90 -18.51 -14.61
C SER A 11 -31.28 -19.86 -14.97
N ARG A 12 -31.24 -20.27 -16.24
CA ARG A 12 -30.76 -21.61 -16.61
C ARG A 12 -29.29 -21.56 -17.00
N VAL A 13 -28.45 -22.30 -16.26
CA VAL A 13 -27.03 -22.49 -16.61
C VAL A 13 -26.94 -23.18 -17.96
N THR A 14 -26.24 -22.56 -18.91
CA THR A 14 -26.06 -23.10 -20.26
C THR A 14 -24.79 -23.94 -20.36
N SER A 15 -24.69 -24.80 -21.38
CA SER A 15 -23.45 -25.57 -21.61
C SER A 15 -22.26 -24.67 -21.91
N GLU A 16 -22.50 -23.52 -22.56
CA GLU A 16 -21.46 -22.51 -22.85
C GLU A 16 -20.92 -21.87 -21.56
N ASP A 17 -21.78 -21.60 -20.59
CA ASP A 17 -21.37 -21.08 -19.28
C ASP A 17 -20.48 -22.09 -18.54
N ILE A 18 -20.86 -23.38 -18.59
CA ILE A 18 -20.08 -24.47 -17.99
C ILE A 18 -18.71 -24.54 -18.64
N GLU A 19 -18.62 -24.63 -19.97
CA GLU A 19 -17.33 -24.72 -20.68
C GLU A 19 -16.43 -23.50 -20.42
N ARG A 20 -17.01 -22.30 -20.34
CA ARG A 20 -16.30 -21.06 -19.99
C ARG A 20 -15.68 -21.16 -18.60
N TRP A 21 -16.47 -21.54 -17.60
CA TRP A 21 -16.01 -21.65 -16.21
C TRP A 21 -15.00 -22.77 -16.00
N GLN A 22 -15.14 -23.88 -16.73
CA GLN A 22 -14.13 -24.94 -16.74
C GLN A 22 -12.78 -24.43 -17.25
N ARG A 23 -12.78 -23.65 -18.34
CA ARG A 23 -11.54 -23.11 -18.94
C ARG A 23 -10.88 -22.04 -18.06
N LEU A 24 -11.68 -21.22 -17.38
CA LEU A 24 -11.16 -20.07 -16.61
C LEU A 24 -10.71 -20.44 -15.19
N PHE A 25 -11.34 -21.44 -14.56
CA PHE A 25 -11.13 -21.77 -13.15
C PHE A 25 -10.66 -23.21 -12.89
N ASP A 26 -10.40 -23.98 -13.95
CA ASP A 26 -10.03 -25.40 -13.91
C ASP A 26 -11.06 -26.30 -13.17
N PHE A 27 -12.34 -25.91 -13.20
CA PHE A 27 -13.40 -26.69 -12.59
C PHE A 27 -13.77 -27.94 -13.40
N SER A 28 -14.24 -28.96 -12.71
CA SER A 28 -14.96 -30.07 -13.36
C SER A 28 -16.34 -29.61 -13.86
N PRO A 29 -16.97 -30.27 -14.86
CA PRO A 29 -18.30 -29.88 -15.34
C PRO A 29 -19.38 -29.79 -14.25
N PRO A 30 -19.51 -30.76 -13.31
CA PRO A 30 -20.52 -30.66 -12.25
C PRO A 30 -20.18 -29.55 -11.23
N GLU A 31 -18.90 -29.27 -11.00
CA GLU A 31 -18.44 -28.21 -10.12
C GLU A 31 -18.72 -26.83 -10.71
N ALA A 32 -18.38 -26.61 -11.98
CA ALA A 32 -18.67 -25.36 -12.68
C ALA A 32 -20.17 -25.03 -12.62
N LYS A 33 -21.03 -26.01 -12.90
CA LYS A 33 -22.49 -25.84 -12.80
C LYS A 33 -22.92 -25.43 -11.39
N SER A 34 -22.43 -26.13 -10.36
CA SER A 34 -22.75 -25.82 -8.96
C SER A 34 -22.27 -24.42 -8.54
N LYS A 35 -21.08 -24.01 -8.98
CA LYS A 35 -20.55 -22.67 -8.71
C LYS A 35 -21.35 -21.57 -9.40
N ILE A 36 -21.77 -21.76 -10.64
CA ILE A 36 -22.62 -20.81 -11.36
C ILE A 36 -23.98 -20.69 -10.66
N GLU A 37 -24.62 -21.81 -10.33
CA GLU A 37 -25.92 -21.81 -9.64
C GLU A 37 -25.83 -21.14 -8.27
N GLY A 38 -24.79 -21.45 -7.49
CA GLY A 38 -24.55 -20.81 -6.20
C GLY A 38 -24.27 -19.32 -6.34
N TYR A 39 -23.49 -18.92 -7.34
CA TYR A 39 -23.17 -17.51 -7.58
C TYR A 39 -24.38 -16.71 -8.05
N ARG A 40 -25.27 -17.29 -8.88
CA ARG A 40 -26.53 -16.66 -9.32
C ARG A 40 -27.59 -16.61 -8.22
N ALA A 41 -27.57 -17.55 -7.29
CA ALA A 41 -28.50 -17.59 -6.16
C ALA A 41 -28.17 -16.56 -5.06
N ASP A 42 -26.95 -16.02 -5.04
CA ASP A 42 -26.56 -14.98 -4.10
C ASP A 42 -27.07 -13.60 -4.54
N LEU A 43 -28.21 -13.19 -4.00
CA LEU A 43 -28.82 -11.88 -4.26
C LEU A 43 -28.12 -10.71 -3.56
N ALA A 44 -27.19 -10.98 -2.64
CA ALA A 44 -26.42 -9.97 -1.91
C ALA A 44 -25.04 -9.73 -2.53
N ARG A 45 -24.72 -10.38 -3.66
CA ARG A 45 -23.42 -10.25 -4.32
C ARG A 45 -23.18 -8.83 -4.82
N ASP A 46 -21.95 -8.35 -4.63
CA ASP A 46 -21.51 -7.09 -5.20
C ASP A 46 -21.39 -7.22 -6.72
N HIS A 47 -22.12 -6.38 -7.44
CA HIS A 47 -22.13 -6.32 -8.89
C HIS A 47 -21.20 -5.21 -9.39
N LEU A 48 -20.46 -5.51 -10.46
CA LEU A 48 -19.68 -4.49 -11.15
C LEU A 48 -20.64 -3.45 -11.74
N SER A 49 -20.31 -2.16 -11.73
CA SER A 49 -21.16 -1.18 -12.41
C SER A 49 -21.09 -1.36 -13.94
N ASN A 50 -22.16 -0.98 -14.65
CA ASN A 50 -22.19 -1.06 -16.12
C ASN A 50 -21.09 -0.20 -16.76
N ASP A 51 -20.86 0.99 -16.23
CA ASP A 51 -19.83 1.92 -16.72
C ASP A 51 -18.42 1.30 -16.57
N HIS A 52 -18.14 0.67 -15.43
CA HIS A 52 -16.85 0.05 -15.20
C HIS A 52 -16.65 -1.21 -16.06
N TRP A 53 -17.70 -2.02 -16.27
CA TRP A 53 -17.62 -3.14 -17.22
C TRP A 53 -17.31 -2.64 -18.64
N ALA A 54 -17.96 -1.56 -19.09
CA ALA A 54 -17.73 -1.02 -20.43
C ALA A 54 -16.27 -0.59 -20.67
N GLU A 55 -15.57 -0.12 -19.64
CA GLU A 55 -14.15 0.26 -19.72
C GLU A 55 -13.23 -0.95 -19.91
N ILE A 56 -13.55 -2.09 -19.28
CA ILE A 56 -12.65 -3.26 -19.22
C ILE A 56 -13.11 -4.42 -20.11
N ALA A 57 -14.32 -4.39 -20.65
CA ALA A 57 -14.95 -5.49 -21.38
C ALA A 57 -14.06 -6.00 -22.51
N ALA A 58 -13.51 -5.11 -23.34
CA ALA A 58 -12.67 -5.50 -24.47
C ALA A 58 -11.43 -6.31 -24.05
N GLU A 59 -10.79 -5.93 -22.94
CA GLU A 59 -9.62 -6.65 -22.42
C GLU A 59 -10.03 -7.99 -21.79
N LYS A 60 -11.10 -8.00 -21.00
CA LYS A 60 -11.52 -9.20 -20.25
C LYS A 60 -12.19 -10.24 -21.13
N GLU A 61 -12.97 -9.83 -22.12
CA GLU A 61 -13.53 -10.71 -23.14
C GLU A 61 -12.42 -11.32 -24.02
N ALA A 62 -11.36 -10.56 -24.34
CA ALA A 62 -10.18 -11.11 -25.02
C ALA A 62 -9.45 -12.17 -24.19
N ALA A 63 -9.51 -12.06 -22.85
CA ALA A 63 -9.04 -13.09 -21.92
C ALA A 63 -10.06 -14.23 -21.69
N GLY A 64 -11.21 -14.21 -22.38
CA GLY A 64 -12.24 -15.23 -22.33
C GLY A 64 -13.27 -15.08 -21.20
N PHE A 65 -13.21 -13.99 -20.44
CA PHE A 65 -14.17 -13.68 -19.39
C PHE A 65 -15.42 -13.00 -19.95
N ASP A 66 -16.58 -13.39 -19.44
CA ASP A 66 -17.76 -12.54 -19.45
C ASP A 66 -17.87 -11.77 -18.13
N ARG A 67 -18.84 -10.86 -18.03
CA ARG A 67 -19.04 -10.07 -16.81
C ARG A 67 -19.21 -10.96 -15.57
N GLU A 68 -20.02 -12.01 -15.66
CA GLU A 68 -20.34 -12.87 -14.52
C GLU A 68 -19.12 -13.67 -14.03
N SER A 69 -18.39 -14.31 -14.94
CA SER A 69 -17.14 -15.01 -14.61
C SER A 69 -16.06 -14.06 -14.12
N TYR A 70 -16.00 -12.83 -14.65
CA TYR A 70 -15.05 -11.84 -14.15
C TYR A 70 -15.38 -11.42 -12.72
N GLU A 71 -16.64 -11.08 -12.44
CA GLU A 71 -17.11 -10.78 -11.07
C GLU A 71 -16.84 -11.96 -10.12
N TYR A 72 -17.10 -13.19 -10.57
CA TYR A 72 -16.77 -14.40 -9.81
C TYR A 72 -15.26 -14.52 -9.52
N SER A 73 -14.40 -14.21 -10.49
CA SER A 73 -12.95 -14.26 -10.33
C SER A 73 -12.43 -13.27 -9.27
N LEU A 74 -13.10 -12.14 -9.11
CA LEU A 74 -12.77 -11.15 -8.08
C LEU A 74 -13.07 -11.71 -6.69
N THR A 75 -14.21 -12.38 -6.51
CA THR A 75 -14.53 -13.04 -5.23
C THR A 75 -13.53 -14.15 -4.89
N MET A 76 -13.04 -14.89 -5.89
CA MET A 76 -11.97 -15.89 -5.68
C MET A 76 -10.64 -15.26 -5.29
N ASN A 77 -10.28 -14.12 -5.85
CA ASN A 77 -9.07 -13.39 -5.47
C ASN A 77 -9.17 -12.80 -4.05
N GLU A 78 -10.37 -12.40 -3.61
CA GLU A 78 -10.61 -12.04 -2.21
C GLU A 78 -10.55 -13.25 -1.28
N VAL A 79 -11.03 -14.42 -1.69
CA VAL A 79 -10.90 -15.67 -0.92
C VAL A 79 -9.45 -16.16 -0.86
N ARG A 80 -8.62 -15.90 -1.89
CA ARG A 80 -7.16 -16.11 -1.83
C ARG A 80 -6.45 -15.06 -0.98
N LYS A 81 -7.07 -13.90 -0.78
CA LYS A 81 -6.78 -12.95 0.31
C LYS A 81 -7.64 -13.26 1.55
N ALA A 82 -7.93 -14.54 1.82
CA ALA A 82 -8.43 -14.91 3.13
C ALA A 82 -7.51 -14.28 4.21
N PRO A 83 -8.10 -13.69 5.26
CA PRO A 83 -7.37 -12.89 6.20
C PRO A 83 -6.32 -13.80 6.83
N ALA A 84 -5.05 -13.42 6.73
CA ALA A 84 -4.06 -13.94 7.64
C ALA A 84 -4.64 -13.75 9.04
N THR A 85 -4.97 -14.87 9.70
CA THR A 85 -5.24 -14.94 11.13
C THR A 85 -4.01 -14.43 11.86
N THR A 86 -3.93 -13.12 11.91
CA THR A 86 -3.07 -12.33 12.78
C THR A 86 -4.01 -11.34 13.43
N ALA A 87 -4.83 -11.88 14.33
CA ALA A 87 -5.39 -11.08 15.40
C ALA A 87 -4.26 -10.23 16.00
N SER A 88 -4.56 -8.95 16.23
CA SER A 88 -3.81 -7.95 17.02
C SER A 88 -2.85 -6.94 16.37
N LYS A 89 -2.43 -7.02 15.09
CA LYS A 89 -1.42 -6.07 14.53
C LYS A 89 -1.91 -5.19 13.37
N GLY A 90 -3.09 -4.58 13.50
CA GLY A 90 -3.61 -3.62 12.51
C GLY A 90 -4.20 -2.37 13.15
N LYS A 91 -4.07 -1.23 12.48
CA LYS A 91 -4.89 -0.04 12.76
C LYS A 91 -6.16 -0.10 11.91
N PHE A 92 -7.27 0.36 12.47
CA PHE A 92 -8.57 0.36 11.81
C PHE A 92 -9.22 1.73 11.95
N LEU A 93 -9.96 2.14 10.93
CA LEU A 93 -10.76 3.35 10.91
C LEU A 93 -12.23 2.97 11.07
N ILE A 94 -12.90 3.55 12.06
CA ILE A 94 -14.31 3.28 12.35
C ILE A 94 -15.12 4.55 12.09
N LYS A 95 -16.22 4.44 11.34
CA LYS A 95 -17.18 5.53 11.17
C LYS A 95 -18.05 5.70 12.43
N LEU A 96 -18.07 6.90 13.00
CA LEU A 96 -18.69 7.17 14.30
C LEU A 96 -20.15 7.60 14.24
N ASN A 97 -20.65 8.02 13.07
CA ASN A 97 -21.97 8.64 12.95
C ASN A 97 -23.13 7.73 13.39
N ASP A 98 -22.97 6.41 13.21
CA ASP A 98 -23.98 5.42 13.58
C ASP A 98 -23.75 4.82 14.99
N LEU A 99 -22.53 4.94 15.51
CA LEU A 99 -22.15 4.49 16.86
C LEU A 99 -22.50 5.51 17.95
N LEU A 100 -22.44 6.80 17.63
CA LEU A 100 -22.83 7.89 18.54
C LEU A 100 -24.34 7.92 18.83
N ALA A 101 -25.17 7.44 17.90
CA ALA A 101 -26.61 7.29 18.10
C ALA A 101 -26.96 6.10 19.04
N LEU A 102 -26.04 5.15 19.21
CA LEU A 102 -26.23 3.91 19.96
C LEU A 102 -25.48 3.97 21.32
N GLN A 103 -25.97 4.86 22.19
CA GLN A 103 -25.76 4.98 23.65
C GLN A 103 -24.34 4.92 24.27
N ALA A 104 -23.99 6.03 24.95
CA ALA A 104 -23.34 6.26 26.26
C ALA A 104 -22.28 5.31 26.86
N GLN A 105 -22.28 4.01 26.59
CA GLN A 105 -21.43 3.02 27.28
C GLN A 105 -20.02 2.92 26.70
N TYR A 106 -19.85 3.20 25.41
CA TYR A 106 -18.53 3.29 24.76
C TYR A 106 -18.03 4.71 24.62
N HIS A 107 -18.82 5.73 24.97
CA HIS A 107 -18.34 7.10 25.02
C HIS A 107 -17.16 7.19 26.01
N GLU A 108 -17.23 6.54 27.16
CA GLU A 108 -16.12 6.54 28.13
C GLU A 108 -14.87 5.80 27.62
N ALA A 109 -15.04 4.69 26.90
CA ALA A 109 -13.93 3.94 26.29
C ALA A 109 -13.31 4.64 25.06
N LEU A 110 -14.12 5.35 24.26
CA LEU A 110 -13.65 6.17 23.13
C LEU A 110 -13.09 7.53 23.58
N VAL A 111 -13.58 8.10 24.69
CA VAL A 111 -13.26 9.46 25.21
C VAL A 111 -12.22 9.44 26.33
N SER A 112 -11.75 8.27 26.77
CA SER A 112 -10.58 8.12 27.68
C SER A 112 -9.25 8.69 27.12
N GLY A 113 -9.27 9.40 25.99
CA GLY A 113 -8.17 10.21 25.48
C GLY A 113 -7.17 9.48 24.59
N MET A 114 -7.47 8.26 24.17
CA MET A 114 -6.53 7.38 23.46
C MET A 114 -6.87 7.14 21.97
N LEU A 115 -7.92 7.79 21.46
CA LEU A 115 -8.32 7.68 20.06
C LEU A 115 -8.09 8.98 19.29
N GLU A 116 -7.43 8.87 18.15
CA GLU A 116 -7.30 9.96 17.19
C GLU A 116 -8.58 10.02 16.35
N VAL A 117 -9.41 11.03 16.62
CA VAL A 117 -10.64 11.29 15.87
C VAL A 117 -10.35 12.23 14.71
N SER A 118 -10.64 11.78 13.49
CA SER A 118 -10.52 12.58 12.28
C SER A 118 -11.91 12.94 11.72
N ILE A 119 -12.01 14.11 11.09
CA ILE A 119 -13.24 14.57 10.42
C ILE A 119 -13.00 14.52 8.92
N GLY A 120 -13.73 13.66 8.23
CA GLY A 120 -13.77 13.59 6.78
C GLY A 120 -15.00 14.30 6.21
N LYS A 121 -14.97 14.65 4.93
CA LYS A 121 -16.18 15.02 4.18
C LYS A 121 -16.57 13.88 3.28
N ASN A 122 -17.85 13.51 3.30
CA ASN A 122 -18.37 12.56 2.32
C ASN A 122 -18.59 13.22 0.95
N LYS A 123 -19.01 12.43 -0.03
CA LYS A 123 -19.26 12.91 -1.41
C LYS A 123 -20.32 14.01 -1.49
N ASP A 124 -21.20 14.11 -0.50
CA ASP A 124 -22.25 15.13 -0.38
C ASP A 124 -21.79 16.38 0.39
N GLY A 125 -20.50 16.45 0.75
CA GLY A 125 -19.94 17.56 1.53
C GLY A 125 -20.34 17.57 3.01
N LYS A 126 -21.03 16.53 3.50
CA LYS A 126 -21.36 16.38 4.92
C LYS A 126 -20.15 15.88 5.69
N ASN A 127 -19.96 16.44 6.89
CA ASN A 127 -18.90 16.02 7.78
C ASN A 127 -19.23 14.64 8.38
N GLU A 128 -18.29 13.72 8.29
CA GLU A 128 -18.34 12.40 8.92
C GLU A 128 -17.17 12.25 9.88
N LYS A 129 -17.45 11.69 11.05
CA LYS A 129 -16.44 11.48 12.08
C LYS A 129 -15.90 10.06 12.00
N PHE A 130 -14.59 9.94 12.08
CA PHE A 130 -13.88 8.67 12.05
C PHE A 130 -12.95 8.55 13.25
N ALA A 131 -12.80 7.34 13.74
CA ALA A 131 -11.96 6.99 14.88
C ALA A 131 -10.89 5.98 14.44
N THR A 132 -9.62 6.27 14.71
CA THR A 132 -8.55 5.29 14.50
C THR A 132 -8.37 4.44 15.76
N VAL A 133 -8.45 3.12 15.63
CA VAL A 133 -8.30 2.15 16.73
C VAL A 133 -7.32 1.04 16.38
N ASP A 134 -6.88 0.29 17.39
CA ASP A 134 -6.17 -0.97 17.20
C ASP A 134 -7.11 -2.17 17.01
N GLY A 135 -6.54 -3.33 16.64
CA GLY A 135 -7.31 -4.56 16.46
C GLY A 135 -8.03 -5.05 17.72
N SER A 136 -7.47 -4.81 18.91
CA SER A 136 -8.07 -5.28 20.17
C SER A 136 -9.37 -4.54 20.51
N ILE A 137 -9.44 -3.25 20.17
CA ILE A 137 -10.65 -2.43 20.30
C ILE A 137 -11.65 -2.79 19.20
N THR A 138 -11.16 -3.10 18.00
CA THR A 138 -11.97 -3.50 16.84
C THR A 138 -12.76 -4.78 17.13
N ASP A 139 -12.11 -5.81 17.67
CA ASP A 139 -12.77 -7.08 18.01
C ASP A 139 -13.89 -6.89 19.04
N LYS A 140 -13.62 -6.14 20.11
CA LYS A 140 -14.61 -5.79 21.15
C LYS A 140 -15.81 -5.03 20.59
N LEU A 141 -15.59 -4.17 19.59
CA LEU A 141 -16.65 -3.40 18.96
C LEU A 141 -17.53 -4.29 18.07
N VAL A 142 -16.93 -5.21 17.31
CA VAL A 142 -17.66 -6.16 16.45
C VAL A 142 -18.54 -7.09 17.28
N ASP A 143 -18.01 -7.61 18.40
CA ASP A 143 -18.76 -8.48 19.31
C ASP A 143 -19.99 -7.77 19.89
N TRP A 144 -19.81 -6.54 20.38
CA TRP A 144 -20.91 -5.74 20.91
C TRP A 144 -21.94 -5.38 19.84
N ALA A 145 -21.49 -4.95 18.67
CA ALA A 145 -22.38 -4.54 17.59
C ALA A 145 -23.23 -5.71 17.10
N SER A 146 -22.64 -6.90 16.99
CA SER A 146 -23.33 -8.15 16.63
C SER A 146 -24.42 -8.49 17.64
N ALA A 147 -24.16 -8.33 18.94
CA ALA A 147 -25.16 -8.53 20.00
C ALA A 147 -26.33 -7.54 19.95
N LYS A 148 -26.18 -6.40 19.26
CA LYS A 148 -27.22 -5.37 19.08
C LYS A 148 -27.84 -5.37 17.68
N GLY A 149 -27.47 -6.32 16.82
CA GLY A 149 -27.94 -6.37 15.42
C GLY A 149 -27.42 -5.22 14.56
N TYR A 150 -26.34 -4.57 14.99
CA TYR A 150 -25.71 -3.44 14.32
C TYR A 150 -24.42 -3.90 13.62
N ARG A 151 -24.09 -3.31 12.47
CA ARG A 151 -22.85 -3.60 11.73
C ARG A 151 -22.05 -2.31 11.52
N PRO A 152 -20.97 -2.06 12.29
CA PRO A 152 -20.15 -0.88 12.11
C PRO A 152 -19.40 -0.91 10.78
N THR A 153 -19.21 0.26 10.17
CA THR A 153 -18.26 0.41 9.07
C THR A 153 -16.84 0.46 9.65
N ILE A 154 -16.07 -0.59 9.41
CA ILE A 154 -14.68 -0.74 9.85
C ILE A 154 -13.81 -0.86 8.60
N ILE A 155 -12.80 -0.01 8.49
CA ILE A 155 -11.86 0.00 7.37
C ILE A 155 -10.48 -0.30 7.93
N ARG A 156 -9.82 -1.35 7.41
CA ARG A 156 -8.44 -1.63 7.79
C ARG A 156 -7.51 -0.56 7.20
N LEU A 157 -6.65 0.02 8.03
CA LEU A 157 -5.62 0.96 7.60
C LEU A 157 -4.32 0.21 7.32
N ASP A 158 -4.10 -0.15 6.05
CA ASP A 158 -2.84 -0.73 5.58
C ASP A 158 -1.80 0.36 5.28
N ILE A 159 -1.61 1.27 6.24
CA ILE A 159 -0.53 2.25 6.17
C ILE A 159 0.72 1.55 6.68
N ALA A 160 1.64 1.23 5.76
CA ALA A 160 2.99 0.84 6.16
C ALA A 160 3.57 1.95 7.05
N ALA A 161 3.94 1.61 8.27
CA ALA A 161 4.59 2.55 9.16
C ALA A 161 5.84 3.07 8.43
N LYS A 162 5.87 4.38 8.13
CA LYS A 162 7.07 5.05 7.65
C LYS A 162 8.00 5.27 8.84
N ALA A 163 8.39 4.19 9.51
CA ALA A 163 9.40 4.21 10.54
C ALA A 163 10.75 4.13 9.83
N LEU A 164 11.59 5.14 10.05
CA LEU A 164 13.00 5.08 9.66
C LEU A 164 13.68 4.02 10.54
N ASN A 165 14.68 3.33 10.01
CA ASN A 165 15.44 2.38 10.81
C ASN A 165 16.43 3.16 11.68
N ASP A 166 16.31 3.07 13.00
CA ASP A 166 17.17 3.81 13.94
C ASP A 166 18.67 3.43 13.82
N HIS A 167 18.97 2.30 13.19
CA HIS A 167 20.32 1.72 13.08
C HIS A 167 20.90 1.88 11.67
N ASN A 168 20.14 2.41 10.69
CA ASN A 168 20.64 2.67 9.34
C ASN A 168 19.86 3.76 8.60
N ILE A 169 20.57 4.71 7.99
CA ILE A 169 20.02 5.84 7.22
C ILE A 169 19.52 5.49 5.78
N GLY A 170 19.65 4.24 5.32
CA GLY A 170 19.11 3.79 4.02
C GLY A 170 20.18 3.50 2.95
N PRO A 171 19.80 3.19 1.70
CA PRO A 171 20.67 2.48 0.75
C PRO A 171 21.97 3.23 0.45
N MET A 172 23.09 2.55 0.65
CA MET A 172 24.40 2.99 0.19
C MET A 172 24.54 2.65 -1.31
N LEU A 173 25.16 3.55 -2.06
CA LEU A 173 25.52 3.32 -3.45
C LEU A 173 26.31 1.99 -3.55
N GLY A 174 25.93 1.13 -4.50
CA GLY A 174 26.54 -0.19 -4.65
C GLY A 174 25.84 -1.35 -3.96
N VAL A 175 24.78 -1.10 -3.17
CA VAL A 175 24.04 -2.15 -2.45
C VAL A 175 22.54 -1.98 -2.70
N ASN A 176 21.92 -3.00 -3.31
CA ASN A 176 20.48 -3.02 -3.51
C ASN A 176 19.76 -3.45 -2.22
N SER A 177 19.48 -2.51 -1.32
CA SER A 177 18.81 -2.78 -0.04
C SER A 177 17.37 -3.31 -0.20
N SER A 178 16.79 -3.31 -1.40
CA SER A 178 15.47 -3.92 -1.63
C SER A 178 15.54 -5.45 -1.61
N LEU A 179 16.70 -6.05 -1.88
CA LEU A 179 16.90 -7.50 -1.91
C LEU A 179 17.14 -8.04 -0.49
N PRO A 180 16.48 -9.14 -0.08
CA PRO A 180 16.56 -9.68 1.29
C PRO A 180 18.00 -9.91 1.80
N GLN A 181 18.89 -10.42 0.95
CA GLN A 181 20.28 -10.70 1.30
C GLN A 181 21.17 -9.46 1.52
N TYR A 182 20.69 -8.28 1.15
CA TYR A 182 21.38 -7.00 1.35
C TYR A 182 20.66 -6.11 2.36
N ARG A 183 19.57 -6.59 2.95
CA ARG A 183 18.99 -5.96 4.13
C ARG A 183 19.90 -6.28 5.31
N LEU A 184 20.19 -5.26 6.10
CA LEU A 184 20.79 -5.48 7.40
C LEU A 184 19.77 -6.25 8.24
N ASP A 185 20.16 -7.44 8.66
CA ASP A 185 19.36 -8.26 9.56
C ASP A 185 19.54 -7.72 10.99
N GLU A 186 18.43 -7.42 11.68
CA GLU A 186 18.40 -6.99 13.08
C GLU A 186 19.06 -8.02 14.02
N SER A 187 19.21 -9.28 13.57
CA SER A 187 19.87 -10.33 14.35
C SER A 187 21.36 -10.51 14.02
N ALA A 188 21.88 -9.86 12.97
CA ALA A 188 23.26 -9.99 12.50
C ALA A 188 24.22 -8.95 13.11
N HIS A 189 23.98 -8.51 14.35
CA HIS A 189 24.88 -7.66 15.14
C HIS A 189 26.19 -8.37 15.57
N VAL A 190 26.68 -9.33 14.78
CA VAL A 190 27.76 -10.25 15.19
C VAL A 190 29.14 -9.80 14.69
N ASP A 191 29.21 -8.81 13.79
CA ASP A 191 30.48 -8.22 13.37
C ASP A 191 30.49 -6.70 13.57
N ASP A 192 31.68 -6.17 13.91
CA ASP A 192 32.12 -4.78 14.19
C ASP A 192 31.73 -3.66 13.19
N ARG A 193 30.59 -3.78 12.49
CA ARG A 193 30.11 -2.82 11.49
C ARG A 193 28.63 -2.53 11.69
N ASP A 194 28.30 -1.98 12.86
CA ASP A 194 27.12 -1.12 12.94
C ASP A 194 27.25 -0.08 11.80
N PRO A 195 26.26 0.05 10.90
CA PRO A 195 26.35 1.00 9.80
C PRO A 195 26.27 2.41 10.37
N ALA A 196 27.43 3.04 10.49
CA ALA A 196 27.53 4.43 10.84
C ALA A 196 27.44 5.32 9.57
N PRO A 197 26.85 6.52 9.67
CA PRO A 197 26.14 7.04 10.84
C PRO A 197 24.76 6.40 10.98
N ARG A 198 24.31 6.21 12.23
CA ARG A 198 22.91 5.87 12.54
C ARG A 198 21.97 6.99 12.06
N GLN A 199 20.67 6.71 11.99
CA GLN A 199 19.66 7.66 11.51
C GLN A 199 19.69 9.03 12.22
N ASN A 200 20.09 9.04 13.50
CA ASN A 200 20.14 10.24 14.35
C ASN A 200 21.58 10.59 14.81
N GLU A 201 22.59 10.00 14.18
CA GLU A 201 23.99 10.24 14.55
C GLU A 201 24.59 11.36 13.69
N TYR A 202 25.24 12.30 14.36
CA TYR A 202 25.94 13.43 13.74
C TYR A 202 27.38 13.49 14.26
N PRO A 203 28.35 13.98 13.46
CA PRO A 203 28.17 14.60 12.15
C PRO A 203 28.00 13.62 10.98
N VAL A 204 27.28 14.03 9.93
CA VAL A 204 27.06 13.26 8.69
C VAL A 204 27.67 13.99 7.49
N TRP A 205 28.38 13.23 6.64
CA TRP A 205 28.95 13.74 5.39
C TRP A 205 28.07 13.42 4.19
N TYR A 206 27.64 14.47 3.48
CA TYR A 206 26.92 14.36 2.21
C TYR A 206 27.84 14.69 1.04
N PHE A 207 27.97 13.76 0.09
CA PHE A 207 28.72 13.97 -1.15
C PHE A 207 27.82 14.57 -2.24
N PHE A 208 28.21 15.73 -2.76
CA PHE A 208 27.55 16.41 -3.86
C PHE A 208 28.44 16.41 -5.11
N TYR A 209 27.81 16.26 -6.27
CA TYR A 209 28.44 16.34 -7.59
C TYR A 209 27.70 17.35 -8.48
N GLY A 210 28.34 17.74 -9.58
CA GLY A 210 27.75 18.68 -10.54
C GLY A 210 27.49 20.05 -9.93
N THR A 211 26.32 20.63 -10.21
CA THR A 211 25.96 21.98 -9.76
C THR A 211 25.74 22.07 -8.25
N LEU A 212 25.34 20.97 -7.59
CA LEU A 212 25.20 20.93 -6.12
C LEU A 212 26.55 21.00 -5.39
N SER A 213 27.67 20.86 -6.10
CA SER A 213 29.00 21.10 -5.54
C SER A 213 29.36 22.59 -5.43
N GLU A 214 28.50 23.50 -5.91
CA GLU A 214 28.68 24.94 -5.77
C GLU A 214 27.98 25.43 -4.49
N PRO A 215 28.68 26.10 -3.55
CA PRO A 215 28.09 26.50 -2.28
C PRO A 215 26.84 27.37 -2.43
N SER A 216 26.84 28.32 -3.37
CA SER A 216 25.71 29.22 -3.62
C SER A 216 24.45 28.51 -4.13
N VAL A 217 24.61 27.45 -4.91
CA VAL A 217 23.50 26.59 -5.36
C VAL A 217 23.01 25.75 -4.19
N LEU A 218 23.94 25.17 -3.42
CA LEU A 218 23.61 24.33 -2.28
C LEU A 218 22.89 25.11 -1.17
N SER A 219 23.30 26.35 -0.87
CA SER A 219 22.60 27.22 0.09
C SER A 219 21.13 27.39 -0.27
N LYS A 220 20.82 27.63 -1.55
CA LYS A 220 19.44 27.81 -2.01
C LYS A 220 18.63 26.53 -1.92
N VAL A 221 19.25 25.39 -2.22
CA VAL A 221 18.58 24.08 -2.14
C VAL A 221 18.31 23.67 -0.69
N LEU A 222 19.24 23.99 0.22
CA LEU A 222 19.11 23.71 1.65
C LEU A 222 18.36 24.82 2.42
N ASP A 223 17.89 25.87 1.74
CA ASP A 223 17.23 27.03 2.34
C ASP A 223 18.03 27.65 3.51
N LEU A 224 19.35 27.76 3.33
CA LEU A 224 20.23 28.38 4.33
C LEU A 224 20.04 29.90 4.34
N PRO A 225 20.17 30.57 5.50
CA PRO A 225 20.11 32.02 5.59
C PRO A 225 21.12 32.69 4.64
N GLU A 226 20.77 33.86 4.09
CA GLU A 226 21.56 34.56 3.05
C GLU A 226 23.02 34.84 3.46
N HIS A 227 23.32 34.91 4.75
CA HIS A 227 24.65 35.13 5.30
C HIS A 227 25.40 33.85 5.70
N VAL A 228 24.84 32.68 5.42
CA VAL A 228 25.40 31.37 5.79
C VAL A 228 25.72 30.58 4.51
N GLU A 229 27.01 30.48 4.20
CA GLU A 229 27.50 29.69 3.08
C GLU A 229 28.04 28.33 3.57
N PRO A 230 27.65 27.20 2.95
CA PRO A 230 28.07 25.88 3.39
C PRO A 230 29.55 25.66 3.06
N THR A 231 30.34 25.28 4.07
CA THR A 231 31.74 24.90 3.87
C THR A 231 31.82 23.54 3.19
N LEU A 232 32.29 23.53 1.95
CA LEU A 232 32.43 22.33 1.13
C LEU A 232 33.89 21.90 1.00
N SER A 233 34.18 20.66 1.41
CA SER A 233 35.50 20.03 1.26
C SER A 233 35.60 19.31 -0.08
N ARG A 234 36.77 19.34 -0.73
CA ARG A 234 36.99 18.52 -1.95
C ARG A 234 36.89 17.03 -1.60
N ALA A 235 36.17 16.26 -2.40
CA ALA A 235 35.98 14.84 -2.18
C ALA A 235 35.90 14.08 -3.51
N SER A 236 36.17 12.77 -3.45
CA SER A 236 36.03 11.87 -4.59
C SER A 236 35.34 10.59 -4.17
N LEU A 237 34.37 10.14 -4.97
CA LEU A 237 33.64 8.89 -4.76
C LEU A 237 34.19 7.80 -5.67
N ILE A 238 34.40 6.60 -5.13
CA ILE A 238 34.94 5.43 -5.83
C ILE A 238 33.80 4.45 -6.10
N GLY A 239 33.83 3.75 -7.24
CA GLY A 239 32.84 2.72 -7.57
C GLY A 239 31.53 3.28 -8.11
N GLY A 240 31.52 4.57 -8.44
CA GLY A 240 30.41 5.25 -9.09
C GLY A 240 30.82 5.87 -10.42
N ARG A 241 29.83 6.07 -11.29
CA ARG A 241 29.95 6.78 -12.57
C ARG A 241 28.78 7.75 -12.73
N LEU A 242 29.03 8.90 -13.35
CA LEU A 242 27.95 9.78 -13.80
C LEU A 242 27.38 9.31 -15.15
N ARG A 243 26.08 9.06 -15.20
CA ARG A 243 25.31 8.82 -16.43
C ARG A 243 24.30 9.94 -16.67
N THR A 244 23.81 10.05 -17.90
CA THR A 244 22.70 10.93 -18.23
C THR A 244 21.38 10.17 -18.10
N TRP A 245 20.50 10.66 -17.24
CA TRP A 245 19.15 10.16 -17.04
C TRP A 245 18.13 11.11 -17.68
N GLY A 246 17.17 10.54 -18.43
CA GLY A 246 16.13 11.31 -19.13
C GLY A 246 16.68 12.32 -20.15
N GLY A 247 17.87 12.06 -20.72
CA GLY A 247 18.52 12.94 -21.71
C GLY A 247 19.04 14.27 -21.16
N LYS A 248 18.80 14.60 -19.88
CA LYS A 248 19.06 15.93 -19.32
C LYS A 248 19.81 15.90 -17.99
N TYR A 249 19.52 14.96 -17.11
CA TYR A 249 20.00 15.00 -15.72
C TYR A 249 21.22 14.11 -15.53
N ARG A 250 22.23 14.57 -14.79
CA ARG A 250 23.34 13.71 -14.38
C ARG A 250 22.90 12.90 -13.16
N ALA A 251 23.04 11.58 -13.25
CA ALA A 251 22.77 10.66 -12.16
C ALA A 251 24.03 9.87 -11.83
N LEU A 252 24.35 9.78 -10.54
CA LEU A 252 25.39 8.88 -10.03
C LEU A 252 24.85 7.46 -9.98
N VAL A 253 25.52 6.54 -10.66
CA VAL A 253 25.16 5.11 -10.71
C VAL A 253 26.36 4.25 -10.33
N ASP A 254 26.09 3.04 -9.86
CA ASP A 254 27.10 2.05 -9.53
C ASP A 254 27.95 1.69 -10.76
N ASP A 255 29.26 1.61 -10.58
CA ASP A 255 30.19 1.13 -11.58
C ASP A 255 31.38 0.42 -10.92
N PHE A 256 31.24 -0.88 -10.77
CA PHE A 256 32.25 -1.79 -10.20
C PHE A 256 33.22 -2.36 -11.25
N GLY A 257 33.56 -1.57 -12.27
CA GLY A 257 34.47 -1.99 -13.34
C GLY A 257 35.77 -2.62 -12.81
N ARG A 258 36.15 -3.79 -13.34
CA ARG A 258 37.30 -4.61 -12.89
C ARG A 258 38.69 -3.98 -13.16
N TYR A 259 38.76 -2.81 -13.80
CA TYR A 259 40.01 -2.13 -14.15
C TYR A 259 39.88 -0.64 -13.85
N ALA A 260 40.65 -0.18 -12.85
CA ALA A 260 40.64 1.17 -12.26
C ALA A 260 39.23 1.67 -11.87
N ALA A 261 38.89 1.53 -10.59
CA ALA A 261 37.59 1.94 -10.09
C ALA A 261 37.30 3.41 -10.49
N PRO A 262 36.23 3.67 -11.26
CA PRO A 262 35.91 5.00 -11.72
C PRO A 262 35.72 5.93 -10.52
N ARG A 263 36.26 7.14 -10.65
CA ARG A 263 36.21 8.16 -9.61
C ARG A 263 35.34 9.32 -10.06
N VAL A 264 34.36 9.69 -9.25
CA VAL A 264 33.57 10.90 -9.46
C VAL A 264 34.11 11.98 -8.54
N GLN A 265 34.56 13.08 -9.13
CA GLN A 265 34.98 14.27 -8.38
C GLN A 265 33.77 15.07 -7.94
N GLY A 266 33.83 15.62 -6.74
CA GLY A 266 32.75 16.44 -6.18
C GLY A 266 33.21 17.18 -4.93
N ARG A 267 32.25 17.46 -4.05
CA ARG A 267 32.51 18.07 -2.76
C ARG A 267 31.69 17.41 -1.67
N ALA A 268 32.19 17.41 -0.44
CA ALA A 268 31.51 16.90 0.73
C ALA A 268 31.10 18.05 1.65
N TYR A 269 29.88 17.97 2.15
CA TYR A 269 29.32 18.87 3.15
C TYR A 269 29.13 18.12 4.46
N CYS A 270 29.57 18.69 5.57
CA CYS A 270 29.42 18.13 6.90
C CYS A 270 28.21 18.77 7.58
N VAL A 271 27.17 17.99 7.85
CA VAL A 271 26.07 18.38 8.73
C VAL A 271 26.48 18.01 10.15
N LYS A 272 26.43 18.99 11.04
CA LYS A 272 26.79 18.84 12.46
C LYS A 272 25.55 18.70 13.31
#